data_AF-A0A699VG88-F1
#
_entry.id   AF-A0A699VG88-F1
#
_cell.length_a   1.000
_cell.length_b   1.000
_cell.length_c   1.000
_cell.angle_alpha   90.00
_cell.angle_beta   90.00
_cell.angle_gamma   90.00
#
_symmetry.space_group_name_H-M   'P 1'
#
loop_
_entity.id
_entity.type
_entity.pdbx_description
1 polymer ?
#
loop_
_entity_poly.entity_id
_entity_poly.type
_entity_poly.pdbx_seq_one_letter_code
_entity_poly.pdbx_strand_id
1 'polypeptide(L)'
;RGKLNPRYVGPFKVLERIRDVAYKLDLPKELSRVNNTFHVSNLKKCHADEPLAVPLDGLHFDDKLHFVEEPVEIVDREVKRLKQSRIPLVKVRWNSKRGPEFTWEREDQFRKKYPHLFTRTASTLSVTS
;
A
#
# COMPACT_ATOMS: atom_id res chain seq x y z
N ARG A 1 1.01 -13.39 2.55
CA ARG A 1 0.63 -12.89 3.90
C ARG A 1 1.92 -12.56 4.66
N GLY A 2 2.34 -11.30 4.64
CA GLY A 2 3.56 -10.84 5.34
C GLY A 2 3.32 -10.68 6.84
N LYS A 3 4.38 -10.81 7.63
CA LYS A 3 4.37 -10.83 9.11
C LYS A 3 3.86 -9.54 9.76
N LEU A 4 3.66 -8.45 9.01
CA LEU A 4 3.33 -7.11 9.50
C LEU A 4 2.17 -6.40 8.77
N ASN A 5 1.34 -7.10 8.00
CA ASN A 5 0.22 -6.43 7.31
C ASN A 5 -0.85 -5.99 8.32
N PRO A 6 -1.37 -4.74 8.20
CA PRO A 6 -2.47 -4.28 9.05
C PRO A 6 -3.68 -5.21 8.90
N ARG A 7 -4.21 -5.70 10.03
CA ARG A 7 -5.44 -6.52 10.04
C ARG A 7 -6.72 -5.71 9.97
N TYR A 8 -6.65 -4.42 10.33
CA TYR A 8 -7.77 -3.50 10.39
C TYR A 8 -7.36 -2.19 9.70
N VAL A 9 -8.33 -1.53 9.07
CA VAL A 9 -8.15 -0.25 8.39
C VAL A 9 -9.00 0.79 9.11
N GLY A 10 -8.39 1.94 9.43
CA GLY A 10 -9.06 3.14 9.95
C GLY A 10 -9.85 2.98 11.26
N PRO A 11 -9.90 4.01 12.11
CA PRO A 11 -11.10 4.29 12.87
C PRO A 11 -12.14 4.92 11.93
N PHE A 12 -13.35 4.40 11.95
CA PHE A 12 -14.50 5.01 11.27
C PHE A 12 -15.50 5.49 12.32
N LYS A 13 -16.16 6.62 12.06
CA LYS A 13 -17.25 7.08 12.92
C LYS A 13 -18.45 6.15 12.76
N VAL A 14 -19.12 5.86 13.87
CA VAL A 14 -20.41 5.17 13.85
C VAL A 14 -21.49 6.20 13.55
N LEU A 15 -22.22 6.02 12.46
CA LEU A 15 -23.38 6.83 12.11
C LEU A 15 -24.63 6.35 12.85
N GLU A 16 -24.81 5.02 12.92
CA GLU A 16 -26.01 4.42 13.47
C GLU A 16 -25.71 3.03 14.04
N ARG A 17 -26.39 2.65 15.12
CA ARG A 17 -26.41 1.28 15.63
C ARG A 17 -27.64 0.57 15.10
N ILE A 18 -27.44 -0.47 14.29
CA ILE A 18 -28.51 -1.28 13.73
C ILE A 18 -28.67 -2.52 14.61
N ARG A 19 -29.63 -2.46 15.53
CA ARG A 19 -29.87 -3.49 16.55
C ARG A 19 -28.59 -3.76 17.37
N ASP A 20 -28.50 -4.93 17.99
CA ASP A 20 -27.33 -5.31 18.79
C ASP A 20 -26.22 -5.97 17.97
N VAL A 21 -26.46 -6.18 16.68
CA VAL A 21 -25.63 -7.03 15.82
C VAL A 21 -24.81 -6.27 14.79
N ALA A 22 -25.15 -5.01 14.48
CA ALA A 22 -24.45 -4.27 13.43
C ALA A 22 -24.36 -2.76 13.71
N TYR A 23 -23.37 -2.14 13.07
CA TYR A 23 -23.20 -0.69 13.05
C TYR A 23 -23.07 -0.20 11.61
N LYS A 24 -23.65 0.96 11.35
CA LYS A 24 -23.43 1.74 10.14
C LYS A 24 -22.28 2.70 10.37
N LEU A 25 -21.28 2.66 9.51
CA LEU A 25 -20.07 3.47 9.61
C LEU A 25 -20.07 4.60 8.58
N ASP A 26 -19.41 5.70 8.94
CA ASP A 26 -19.07 6.77 8.02
C ASP A 26 -17.83 6.34 7.24
N LEU A 27 -18.07 5.74 6.06
CA LEU A 27 -17.00 5.29 5.18
C LEU A 27 -16.57 6.42 4.24
N PRO A 28 -15.27 6.61 4.02
CA PRO A 28 -14.78 7.60 3.08
C PRO A 28 -15.02 7.11 1.63
N LYS A 29 -14.95 8.04 0.67
CA LYS A 29 -15.39 7.79 -0.71
C LYS A 29 -14.60 6.69 -1.41
N GLU A 30 -13.36 6.47 -1.01
CA GLU A 30 -12.47 5.39 -1.47
C GLU A 30 -13.08 4.00 -1.21
N LEU A 31 -13.92 3.88 -0.18
CA LEU A 31 -14.62 2.65 0.20
C LEU A 31 -16.11 2.67 -0.17
N SER A 32 -16.53 3.55 -1.07
CA SER A 32 -17.94 3.69 -1.49
C SER A 32 -18.56 2.40 -2.07
N ARG A 33 -17.74 1.47 -2.57
CA ARG A 33 -18.17 0.15 -3.04
C ARG A 33 -18.47 -0.84 -1.91
N VAL A 34 -17.99 -0.56 -0.70
CA VAL A 34 -18.21 -1.40 0.49
C VAL A 34 -19.52 -1.00 1.14
N ASN A 35 -20.32 -1.99 1.56
CA ASN A 35 -21.49 -1.70 2.37
C ASN A 35 -21.06 -1.04 3.67
N ASN A 36 -21.66 0.12 3.99
CA ASN A 36 -21.36 0.85 5.22
C ASN A 36 -21.92 0.20 6.48
N THR A 37 -22.69 -0.89 6.38
CA THR A 37 -23.19 -1.67 7.51
C THR A 37 -22.31 -2.88 7.78
N PHE A 38 -21.76 -2.96 8.99
CA PHE A 38 -20.86 -4.04 9.41
C PHE A 38 -21.39 -4.74 10.65
N HIS A 39 -21.29 -6.08 10.67
CA HIS A 39 -21.58 -6.88 11.85
C HIS A 39 -20.54 -6.61 12.95
N VAL A 40 -20.95 -6.64 14.22
CA VAL A 40 -20.07 -6.34 15.38
C VAL A 40 -18.80 -7.18 15.44
N SER A 41 -18.83 -8.42 14.92
CA SER A 41 -17.65 -9.31 14.86
C SER A 41 -16.55 -8.81 13.91
N ASN A 42 -16.90 -7.98 12.92
CA ASN A 42 -15.97 -7.44 11.95
C ASN A 42 -15.36 -6.11 12.42
N LEU A 43 -15.81 -5.61 13.57
CA LEU A 43 -15.41 -4.34 14.13
C LEU A 43 -14.53 -4.56 15.36
N LYS A 44 -13.54 -3.70 15.52
CA LYS A 44 -12.71 -3.64 16.72
C LYS A 44 -12.80 -2.24 17.30
N LYS A 45 -13.13 -2.13 18.59
CA LYS A 45 -13.17 -0.84 19.27
C LYS A 45 -11.80 -0.18 19.18
N CYS A 46 -11.75 1.04 18.65
CA CYS A 46 -10.55 1.85 18.65
C CYS A 46 -10.38 2.45 20.06
N HIS A 47 -9.24 2.20 20.70
CA HIS A 47 -8.90 2.72 22.02
C HIS A 47 -7.82 3.82 21.98
N ALA A 48 -7.46 4.28 20.77
CA ALA A 48 -6.48 5.34 20.62
C ALA A 48 -7.15 6.70 20.84
N ASP A 49 -6.60 7.50 21.75
CA ASP A 49 -7.07 8.87 22.06
C ASP A 49 -6.71 9.89 20.95
N GLU A 50 -5.90 9.47 19.97
CA GLU A 50 -5.40 10.26 18.83
C GLU A 50 -5.42 9.36 17.57
N PRO A 51 -5.66 9.88 16.33
CA PRO A 51 -5.82 9.01 15.18
C PRO A 51 -4.47 8.45 14.74
N LEU A 52 -4.04 7.35 15.37
CA LEU A 52 -3.13 6.35 14.79
C LEU A 52 -3.77 5.63 13.56
N ALA A 53 -4.92 6.13 13.11
CA ALA A 53 -5.49 5.87 11.81
C ALA A 53 -4.41 6.03 10.75
N VAL A 54 -4.15 4.98 9.97
CA VAL A 54 -3.54 5.20 8.67
C VAL A 54 -4.56 6.05 7.89
N PRO A 55 -4.25 7.31 7.53
CA PRO A 55 -5.21 8.15 6.84
C PRO A 55 -5.52 7.52 5.47
N LEU A 56 -6.79 7.23 5.21
CA LEU A 56 -7.24 6.57 3.97
C LEU A 56 -7.04 7.43 2.72
N ASP A 57 -6.78 8.75 2.86
CA ASP A 57 -6.50 9.74 1.80
C ASP A 57 -5.24 9.45 0.93
N GLY A 58 -4.83 8.19 0.81
CA GLY A 58 -3.71 7.72 0.00
C GLY A 58 -3.57 6.20 0.04
N LEU A 59 -4.60 5.49 0.52
CA LEU A 59 -4.70 4.06 0.34
C LEU A 59 -5.49 3.82 -0.95
N HIS A 60 -4.81 3.48 -2.04
CA HIS A 60 -5.48 3.13 -3.28
C HIS A 60 -6.01 1.70 -3.15
N PHE A 61 -7.32 1.50 -3.39
CA PHE A 61 -7.93 0.18 -3.39
C PHE A 61 -8.24 -0.23 -4.83
N ASP A 62 -7.86 -1.45 -5.22
CA ASP A 62 -8.23 -1.99 -6.53
C ASP A 62 -9.74 -2.37 -6.58
N ASP A 63 -10.21 -2.81 -7.75
CA ASP A 63 -11.61 -3.23 -7.92
C ASP A 63 -12.04 -4.39 -7.00
N LYS A 64 -11.06 -5.09 -6.40
CA LYS A 64 -11.22 -6.20 -5.48
C LYS A 64 -10.99 -5.79 -4.01
N LEU A 65 -10.87 -4.48 -3.73
CA LEU A 65 -10.61 -3.89 -2.42
C LEU A 65 -9.28 -4.31 -1.78
N HIS A 66 -8.28 -4.70 -2.57
CA HIS A 66 -6.92 -4.89 -2.07
C HIS A 66 -6.21 -3.56 -1.93
N PHE A 67 -5.40 -3.45 -0.88
CA PHE A 67 -4.52 -2.32 -0.71
C PHE A 67 -3.44 -2.32 -1.81
N VAL A 68 -3.38 -1.25 -2.58
CA VAL A 68 -2.38 -1.00 -3.63
C VAL A 68 -1.38 0.00 -3.09
N GLU A 69 -0.20 -0.49 -2.71
CA GLU A 69 0.97 0.36 -2.50
C GLU A 69 1.55 0.76 -3.86
N GLU A 70 1.69 2.06 -4.10
CA GLU A 70 2.29 2.58 -5.32
C GLU A 70 3.81 2.68 -5.17
N PRO A 71 4.59 2.05 -6.07
CA PRO A 71 6.03 2.20 -6.08
C PRO A 71 6.41 3.58 -6.61
N VAL A 72 7.26 4.29 -5.89
CA VAL A 72 7.66 5.66 -6.25
C VAL A 72 8.84 5.64 -7.20
N GLU A 73 9.89 4.91 -6.84
CA GLU A 73 11.12 4.86 -7.61
C GLU A 73 11.96 3.62 -7.28
N ILE A 74 12.88 3.31 -8.19
CA ILE A 74 13.92 2.33 -7.98
C ILE A 74 15.13 3.07 -7.43
N VAL A 75 15.48 2.80 -6.17
CA VAL A 75 16.54 3.49 -5.45
C VAL A 75 17.88 2.83 -5.65
N ASP A 76 17.90 1.52 -5.89
CA ASP A 76 19.14 0.75 -6.05
C ASP A 76 18.92 -0.52 -6.88
N ARG A 77 20.00 -1.12 -7.37
CA ARG A 77 20.00 -2.38 -8.12
C ARG A 77 21.15 -3.27 -7.66
N GLU A 78 20.85 -4.54 -7.39
CA GLU A 78 21.85 -5.53 -6.99
C GLU A 78 21.65 -6.83 -7.76
N VAL A 79 22.73 -7.55 -8.06
CA VAL A 79 22.65 -8.88 -8.65
C VAL A 79 23.07 -9.92 -7.61
N LYS A 80 22.10 -10.69 -7.11
CA LYS A 80 22.38 -11.78 -6.19
C LYS A 80 22.91 -12.99 -6.98
N ARG A 81 24.17 -13.37 -6.71
CA ARG A 81 24.78 -14.57 -7.27
C ARG A 81 24.45 -15.80 -6.41
N LEU A 82 23.87 -16.80 -7.04
CA LEU A 82 23.70 -18.15 -6.50
C LEU A 82 24.64 -19.11 -7.23
N LYS A 83 24.74 -20.36 -6.75
CA LYS A 83 25.66 -21.37 -7.31
C LYS A 83 25.52 -21.57 -8.83
N GLN A 84 24.31 -21.43 -9.38
CA GLN A 84 24.02 -21.68 -10.80
C GLN A 84 23.28 -20.51 -11.49
N SER A 85 23.01 -19.40 -10.80
CA SER A 85 22.19 -18.34 -11.36
C SER A 85 22.57 -16.95 -10.85
N ARG A 86 22.20 -15.93 -11.62
CA ARG A 86 22.30 -14.52 -11.24
C ARG A 86 20.90 -13.95 -11.25
N ILE A 87 20.46 -13.38 -10.13
CA ILE A 87 19.13 -12.82 -9.98
C ILE A 87 19.26 -11.30 -9.81
N PRO A 88 18.93 -10.51 -10.84
CA PRO A 88 18.83 -9.06 -10.71
C PRO A 88 17.66 -8.68 -9.80
N LEU A 89 17.95 -7.86 -8.80
CA LEU A 89 17.01 -7.31 -7.83
C LEU A 89 17.05 -5.79 -7.91
N VAL A 90 15.90 -5.17 -7.69
CA VAL A 90 15.74 -3.72 -7.59
C VAL A 90 15.24 -3.36 -6.20
N LYS A 91 15.85 -2.34 -5.59
CA LYS A 91 15.35 -1.77 -4.34
C LYS A 91 14.29 -0.74 -4.68
N VAL A 92 13.06 -1.02 -4.28
CA VAL A 92 11.90 -0.19 -4.58
C VAL A 92 11.56 0.62 -3.35
N ARG A 93 11.39 1.93 -3.52
CA ARG A 93 10.77 2.79 -2.51
C ARG A 93 9.27 2.84 -2.74
N TRP A 94 8.50 2.53 -1.73
CA TRP A 94 7.03 2.58 -1.77
C TRP A 94 6.50 3.87 -1.18
N ASN A 95 5.37 4.35 -1.70
CA ASN A 95 4.67 5.53 -1.18
C ASN A 95 3.80 5.14 0.02
N SER A 96 4.42 4.75 1.14
CA SER A 96 3.69 4.44 2.37
C SER A 96 3.57 5.69 3.25
N LYS A 97 2.36 5.97 3.75
CA LYS A 97 2.13 7.06 4.72
C LYS A 97 2.82 6.82 6.06
N ARG A 98 3.29 5.60 6.33
CA ARG A 98 4.06 5.24 7.54
C ARG A 98 5.55 5.57 7.43
N GLY A 99 5.98 6.15 6.30
CA GLY A 99 7.37 6.43 5.98
C GLY A 99 7.84 5.65 4.75
N PRO A 100 9.02 5.96 4.21
CA PRO A 100 9.54 5.24 3.05
C PRO A 100 9.81 3.79 3.41
N GLU A 101 8.98 2.89 2.86
CA GLU A 101 9.21 1.45 2.92
C GLU A 101 10.09 1.04 1.75
N PHE A 102 11.05 0.16 2.01
CA PHE A 102 11.98 -0.35 1.01
C PHE A 102 11.90 -1.86 0.93
N THR A 103 11.64 -2.40 -0.26
CA THR A 103 11.70 -3.84 -0.50
C THR A 103 12.63 -4.14 -1.68
N TRP A 104 13.21 -5.35 -1.66
CA TRP A 104 13.98 -5.87 -2.78
C TRP A 104 13.09 -6.77 -3.62
N GLU A 105 12.81 -6.35 -4.85
CA GLU A 105 11.96 -7.07 -5.79
C GLU A 105 12.78 -7.61 -6.95
N ARG A 106 12.34 -8.71 -7.56
CA ARG A 106 12.98 -9.23 -8.78
C ARG A 106 12.74 -8.30 -9.96
N GLU A 107 13.82 -7.89 -10.63
CA GLU A 107 13.76 -6.90 -11.71
C GLU A 107 12.86 -7.34 -12.88
N ASP A 108 12.93 -8.60 -13.28
CA ASP A 108 12.18 -9.15 -14.41
C ASP A 108 10.67 -9.11 -14.20
N GLN A 109 10.22 -9.42 -12.98
CA GLN A 109 8.81 -9.35 -12.62
C GLN A 109 8.36 -7.91 -12.40
N PHE A 110 9.19 -7.12 -11.72
CA PHE A 110 8.87 -5.75 -11.39
C PHE A 110 8.75 -4.87 -12.64
N ARG A 111 9.63 -5.06 -13.63
CA ARG A 111 9.60 -4.36 -14.92
C ARG A 111 8.34 -4.67 -15.75
N LYS A 112 7.79 -5.89 -15.65
CA LYS A 112 6.52 -6.23 -16.31
C LYS A 112 5.33 -5.49 -15.69
N LYS A 113 5.34 -5.31 -14.36
CA LYS A 113 4.25 -4.68 -13.62
C LYS A 113 4.32 -3.15 -13.65
N TYR A 114 5.53 -2.59 -13.59
CA TYR A 114 5.77 -1.14 -13.52
C TYR A 114 6.84 -0.70 -14.53
N PRO A 115 6.59 -0.84 -15.85
CA PRO A 115 7.60 -0.53 -16.87
C PRO A 115 8.04 0.94 -16.86
N HIS A 116 7.14 1.86 -16.47
CA HIS A 116 7.39 3.30 -16.41
C HIS A 116 8.49 3.70 -15.39
N LEU A 117 8.76 2.88 -14.38
CA LEU A 117 9.84 3.14 -13.43
C LEU A 117 11.24 2.84 -14.00
N PHE A 118 11.30 2.16 -15.15
CA PHE A 118 12.54 1.83 -15.84
C PHE A 118 12.83 2.75 -17.03
N THR A 119 11.89 3.62 -17.41
CA THR A 119 11.99 4.46 -18.61
C THR A 119 12.66 5.82 -18.38
N ARG A 120 13.04 6.17 -17.14
CA ARG A 120 13.67 7.47 -16.83
C ARG A 120 15.10 7.33 -16.34
N THR A 121 16.04 7.21 -17.29
CA THR A 121 17.47 7.54 -17.13
C THR A 121 18.09 7.84 -18.50
N ALA A 122 17.52 8.79 -19.24
CA ALA A 122 18.12 9.30 -20.47
C ALA A 122 17.84 10.80 -20.67
N SER A 123 17.91 11.62 -19.60
CA SER A 123 17.87 13.09 -19.73
C SER A 123 18.51 13.80 -18.54
N THR A 124 19.74 13.44 -18.16
CA THR A 124 20.64 14.38 -17.46
C THR A 124 22.10 14.02 -17.74
N LEU A 125 22.47 13.98 -19.02
CA LEU A 125 23.87 14.09 -19.46
C LEU A 125 23.92 15.02 -20.68
N SER A 126 23.66 16.29 -20.42
CA SER A 126 24.03 17.46 -21.24
C SER A 126 23.57 18.66 -20.42
N VAL A 127 24.43 19.51 -19.87
CA VAL A 127 25.34 20.36 -20.63
C VAL A 127 26.61 20.65 -19.82
N THR A 128 27.74 20.45 -20.47
CA THR A 128 29.07 20.98 -20.17
C THR A 128 29.16 22.44 -20.61
N SER A 129 29.72 23.30 -19.77
CA SER A 129 30.67 24.37 -20.12
C SER A 129 31.31 24.89 -18.85
#